data_AF-A0A7G6VWJ1-F1
#
_entry.id   AF-A0A7G6VWJ1-F1
#
_cell.length_a   1.000
_cell.length_b   1.000
_cell.length_c   1.000
_cell.angle_alpha   90.00
_cell.angle_beta   90.00
_cell.angle_gamma   90.00
#
_symmetry.space_group_name_H-M   'P 1'
#
loop_
_entity.id
_entity.type
_entity.pdbx_description
1 polymer ?
#
loop_
_entity_poly.entity_id
_entity_poly.type
_entity_poly.pdbx_seq_one_letter_code
_entity_poly.pdbx_strand_id
1 'polypeptide(L)'
;MNSLDDDLALGEGQQNPLARLERIYLAGLRIATLGIATILLGYALWLGVSGLWGISKDADSVEVAEVSVSPDEIAALPVEAAEGETEQDAAADDLEAVRRYYGSFLDKYYALYQTRFERFRQADDEVLAKADFDDMFLQTDLRIEQIDGGDLSLGTDRTRLEGLFAAMQAAAQLEVTQKRLAAYKAATKKRVETEVTKYRTERYCDYYGYYMDECISYDTRTVPYTATEVSMELPDGVFGYQDLFGTYQDNYIRTLVERTEQAEQKAGNERSDILMDNEEGSQALGLAIKIAGGFLAIMFFFLLIAIERHQRAAAERRA
;
A
#
# COMPACT_ATOMS: atom_id res chain seq x y z
N MET A 1 6.71 76.02 -49.84
CA MET A 1 6.34 77.43 -50.10
C MET A 1 5.14 77.42 -51.03
N ASN A 2 4.03 77.93 -50.50
CA ASN A 2 2.84 78.52 -51.14
C ASN A 2 1.97 77.57 -52.00
N SER A 3 0.66 77.47 -51.81
CA SER A 3 -0.29 78.52 -51.40
C SER A 3 -1.28 78.08 -50.33
N LEU A 4 -1.40 78.94 -49.32
CA LEU A 4 -2.55 79.08 -48.43
C LEU A 4 -3.70 79.78 -49.16
N ASP A 5 -4.92 79.44 -48.72
CA ASP A 5 -6.13 80.26 -48.61
C ASP A 5 -6.73 80.90 -49.87
N ASP A 6 -7.89 80.36 -50.30
CA ASP A 6 -9.17 81.08 -50.22
C ASP A 6 -10.32 80.17 -50.69
N ASP A 7 -11.15 79.73 -49.73
CA ASP A 7 -12.62 79.76 -49.81
C ASP A 7 -13.22 79.11 -48.56
N LEU A 8 -13.21 79.91 -47.49
CA LEU A 8 -14.17 79.81 -46.39
C LEU A 8 -15.51 80.40 -46.87
N ALA A 9 -16.59 79.61 -46.90
CA ALA A 9 -17.87 80.01 -46.28
C ALA A 9 -19.02 79.02 -46.57
N LEU A 10 -19.53 78.47 -45.46
CA LEU A 10 -20.96 78.28 -45.15
C LEU A 10 -21.69 77.04 -45.69
N GLY A 11 -21.59 76.01 -44.86
CA GLY A 11 -22.56 74.92 -44.74
C GLY A 11 -22.44 74.22 -43.38
N GLU A 12 -22.38 74.99 -42.28
CA GLU A 12 -22.61 74.46 -40.94
C GLU A 12 -24.02 73.87 -40.87
N GLY A 13 -24.11 72.54 -40.72
CA GLY A 13 -25.37 71.83 -40.60
C GLY A 13 -25.15 70.40 -40.12
N GLN A 14 -25.08 70.23 -38.79
CA GLN A 14 -25.10 68.96 -38.05
C GLN A 14 -23.92 67.99 -38.29
N GLN A 15 -22.77 68.28 -37.68
CA GLN A 15 -21.98 67.21 -37.08
C GLN A 15 -22.80 66.61 -35.94
N ASN A 16 -23.58 65.57 -36.26
CA ASN A 16 -24.51 64.93 -35.35
C ASN A 16 -23.76 64.50 -34.05
N PRO A 17 -24.05 65.08 -32.87
CA PRO A 17 -23.40 64.67 -31.61
C PRO A 17 -23.67 63.19 -31.29
N LEU A 18 -24.79 62.67 -31.81
CA LEU A 18 -25.14 61.25 -31.85
C LEU A 18 -24.11 60.40 -32.62
N ALA A 19 -23.62 60.83 -33.78
CA ALA A 19 -22.64 60.07 -34.57
C ALA A 19 -21.25 60.02 -33.90
N ARG A 20 -20.92 61.03 -33.08
CA ARG A 20 -19.69 61.08 -32.28
C ARG A 20 -19.80 60.17 -31.05
N LEU A 21 -20.94 60.20 -30.35
CA LEU A 21 -21.28 59.28 -29.26
C LEU A 21 -21.34 57.83 -29.74
N GLU A 22 -21.93 57.58 -30.90
CA GLU A 22 -22.00 56.26 -31.53
C GLU A 22 -20.61 55.71 -31.88
N ARG A 23 -19.69 56.54 -32.42
CA ARG A 23 -18.30 56.11 -32.64
C ARG A 23 -17.55 55.79 -31.36
N ILE A 24 -17.72 56.59 -30.31
CA ILE A 24 -17.07 56.37 -29.02
C ILE A 24 -17.61 55.11 -28.36
N TYR A 25 -18.93 54.92 -28.41
CA TYR A 25 -19.61 53.72 -27.92
C TYR A 25 -19.16 52.47 -28.67
N LEU A 26 -19.14 52.51 -30.02
CA LEU A 26 -18.66 51.40 -30.85
C LEU A 26 -17.16 51.12 -30.63
N ALA A 27 -16.33 52.14 -30.42
CA ALA A 27 -14.92 51.98 -30.10
C ALA A 27 -14.72 51.34 -28.71
N GLY A 28 -15.47 51.80 -27.70
CA GLY A 28 -15.45 51.22 -26.35
C GLY A 28 -15.93 49.77 -26.33
N LEU A 29 -17.00 49.47 -27.08
CA LEU A 29 -17.52 48.11 -27.22
C LEU A 29 -16.52 47.19 -27.94
N ARG A 30 -15.76 47.71 -28.91
CA ARG A 30 -14.66 46.99 -29.57
C ARG A 30 -13.51 46.69 -28.61
N ILE A 31 -13.10 47.65 -27.80
CA ILE A 31 -12.01 47.47 -26.83
C ILE A 31 -12.44 46.48 -25.74
N ALA A 32 -13.67 46.59 -25.23
CA ALA A 32 -14.21 45.67 -24.23
C ALA A 32 -14.33 44.23 -24.78
N THR A 33 -14.82 44.06 -26.01
CA THR A 33 -14.90 42.74 -26.66
C THR A 33 -13.52 42.15 -26.96
N LEU A 34 -12.54 42.96 -27.39
CA LEU A 34 -11.15 42.53 -27.54
C LEU A 34 -10.54 42.11 -26.19
N GLY A 35 -10.79 42.87 -25.13
CA GLY A 35 -10.33 42.54 -23.77
C GLY A 35 -10.89 41.21 -23.29
N ILE A 36 -12.21 41.01 -23.40
CA ILE A 36 -12.87 39.75 -23.04
C ILE A 36 -12.32 38.59 -23.89
N ALA A 37 -12.17 38.78 -25.19
CA ALA A 37 -11.62 37.75 -26.07
C ALA A 37 -10.18 37.37 -25.72
N THR A 38 -9.35 38.35 -25.34
CA THR A 38 -7.98 38.10 -24.90
C THR A 38 -7.93 37.31 -23.60
N ILE A 39 -8.81 37.64 -22.63
CA ILE A 39 -8.93 36.89 -21.37
C ILE A 39 -9.39 35.45 -21.65
N LEU A 40 -10.39 35.26 -22.52
CA LEU A 40 -10.90 33.93 -22.88
C LEU A 40 -9.84 33.08 -23.59
N LEU A 41 -9.02 33.68 -24.47
CA LEU A 41 -7.89 32.99 -25.09
C LEU A 41 -6.81 32.62 -24.07
N GLY A 42 -6.47 33.52 -23.15
CA GLY A 42 -5.53 33.23 -22.06
C GLY A 42 -6.02 32.07 -21.17
N TYR A 43 -7.31 32.05 -20.85
CA TYR A 43 -7.93 30.96 -20.09
C TYR A 43 -7.97 29.64 -20.87
N ALA A 44 -8.29 29.66 -22.17
CA ALA A 44 -8.24 28.47 -23.01
C ALA A 44 -6.82 27.90 -23.15
N LEU A 45 -5.81 28.77 -23.22
CA LEU A 45 -4.40 28.37 -23.26
C LEU A 45 -3.97 27.73 -21.94
N TRP A 46 -4.37 28.31 -20.80
CA TRP A 46 -4.17 27.72 -19.49
C TRP A 46 -4.80 26.32 -19.39
N LEU A 47 -6.07 26.18 -19.76
CA LEU A 47 -6.79 24.90 -19.76
C LEU A 47 -6.15 23.86 -20.70
N GLY A 48 -5.63 24.29 -21.85
CA GLY A 48 -4.94 23.41 -22.79
C GLY A 48 -3.63 22.86 -22.21
N VAL A 49 -2.83 23.71 -21.57
CA VAL A 49 -1.57 23.30 -20.93
C VAL A 49 -1.83 22.41 -19.71
N SER A 50 -2.76 22.79 -18.84
CA SER A 50 -3.10 21.97 -17.66
C SER A 50 -3.74 20.63 -18.07
N GLY A 51 -4.57 20.64 -19.13
CA GLY A 51 -5.20 19.43 -19.63
C GLY A 51 -4.22 18.44 -20.26
N LEU A 52 -3.28 18.93 -21.06
CA LEU A 52 -2.19 18.10 -21.60
C LEU A 52 -1.30 17.52 -20.50
N TRP A 53 -1.02 18.29 -19.45
CA TRP A 53 -0.21 17.82 -18.33
C TRP A 53 -0.90 16.70 -17.54
N GLY A 54 -2.21 16.83 -17.28
CA GLY A 54 -3.01 15.77 -16.66
C GLY A 54 -2.91 14.46 -17.43
N ILE A 55 -3.29 14.49 -18.72
CA ILE A 55 -3.35 13.31 -19.62
C ILE A 55 -1.97 12.70 -19.92
N SER A 56 -0.87 13.42 -19.68
CA SER A 56 0.47 12.94 -20.01
C SER A 56 0.99 11.84 -19.07
N LYS A 57 0.31 11.60 -17.96
CA LYS A 57 0.69 10.60 -16.97
C LYS A 57 -0.01 9.28 -17.27
N ASP A 58 0.74 8.19 -17.18
CA ASP A 58 0.24 6.84 -17.42
C ASP A 58 0.05 6.10 -16.08
N ALA A 59 -1.19 5.71 -15.77
CA ALA A 59 -1.50 4.98 -14.55
C ALA A 59 -0.87 3.58 -14.55
N ASP A 60 -0.68 2.97 -15.72
CA ASP A 60 -0.10 1.63 -15.84
C ASP A 60 1.43 1.64 -15.60
N SER A 61 2.03 2.83 -15.52
CA SER A 61 3.47 2.99 -15.22
C SER A 61 3.81 3.00 -13.73
N VAL A 62 2.81 3.00 -12.84
CA VAL A 62 3.03 3.00 -11.39
C VAL A 62 3.35 1.58 -10.92
N GLU A 63 4.60 1.36 -10.53
CA GLU A 63 5.08 0.11 -9.94
C GLU A 63 4.99 0.15 -8.40
N VAL A 64 4.71 -1.00 -7.78
CA VAL A 64 4.76 -1.15 -6.33
C VAL A 64 6.22 -1.09 -5.90
N ALA A 65 6.53 -0.22 -4.92
CA ALA A 65 7.89 -0.07 -4.43
C ALA A 65 8.41 -1.35 -3.76
N GLU A 66 9.66 -1.71 -4.02
CA GLU A 66 10.30 -2.89 -3.42
C GLU A 66 10.40 -2.76 -1.89
N VAL A 67 9.87 -3.75 -1.17
CA VAL A 67 9.84 -3.76 0.29
C VAL A 67 11.06 -4.50 0.84
N SER A 68 11.76 -3.86 1.78
CA SER A 68 12.82 -4.49 2.57
C SER A 68 12.52 -4.33 4.06
N VAL A 69 12.96 -5.30 4.87
CA VAL A 69 12.82 -5.28 6.34
C VAL A 69 14.22 -5.25 6.95
N SER A 70 14.49 -4.33 7.88
CA SER A 70 15.82 -4.20 8.46
C SER A 70 16.07 -5.21 9.60
N PRO A 71 17.33 -5.61 9.84
CA PRO A 71 17.65 -6.55 10.91
C PRO A 71 17.32 -6.03 12.32
N ASP A 72 17.42 -4.71 12.54
CA ASP A 72 17.16 -4.10 13.84
C ASP A 72 15.67 -4.12 14.21
N GLU A 73 14.78 -3.98 13.22
CA GLU A 73 13.32 -4.06 13.39
C GLU A 73 12.88 -5.47 13.79
N ILE A 74 13.52 -6.48 13.22
CA ILE A 74 13.26 -7.89 13.53
C ILE A 74 13.65 -8.21 14.98
N ALA A 75 14.73 -7.59 15.47
CA ALA A 75 15.24 -7.80 16.82
C ALA A 75 14.45 -7.04 17.92
N ALA A 76 13.54 -6.14 17.55
CA ALA A 76 12.65 -5.45 18.49
C ALA A 76 11.58 -6.42 19.06
N LEU A 77 11.26 -6.33 20.34
CA LEU A 77 10.21 -7.16 20.97
C LEU A 77 8.81 -6.60 20.61
N PRO A 78 7.78 -7.46 20.50
CA PRO A 78 6.58 -7.18 19.69
C PRO A 78 5.63 -6.10 20.24
N VAL A 79 4.91 -5.46 19.30
CA VAL A 79 3.58 -4.83 19.43
C VAL A 79 2.62 -5.62 18.52
N GLU A 80 1.35 -5.81 18.90
CA GLU A 80 0.39 -6.78 18.35
C GLU A 80 0.27 -6.89 16.80
N ALA A 81 -0.17 -8.07 16.36
CA ALA A 81 -0.15 -8.56 14.99
C ALA A 81 -1.34 -8.11 14.12
N ALA A 82 -1.10 -7.98 12.82
CA ALA A 82 -2.10 -7.98 11.77
C ALA A 82 -1.75 -9.07 10.73
N GLU A 83 -2.76 -9.80 10.28
CA GLU A 83 -2.68 -10.79 9.20
C GLU A 83 -3.01 -10.10 7.87
N GLY A 84 -2.26 -10.44 6.81
CA GLY A 84 -2.45 -9.89 5.47
C GLY A 84 -2.45 -10.97 4.39
N GLU A 85 -3.21 -10.70 3.32
CA GLU A 85 -3.59 -11.63 2.26
C GLU A 85 -2.45 -11.91 1.25
N THR A 86 -2.56 -13.04 0.54
CA THR A 86 -1.55 -13.49 -0.43
C THR A 86 -2.10 -13.33 -1.85
N GLU A 87 -1.38 -12.63 -2.72
CA GLU A 87 -1.70 -12.49 -4.15
C GLU A 87 -1.37 -13.79 -4.92
N GLN A 88 -2.27 -14.18 -5.83
CA GLN A 88 -2.28 -15.46 -6.54
C GLN A 88 -1.75 -15.27 -7.97
N ASP A 89 -0.66 -15.96 -8.31
CA ASP A 89 -0.11 -15.98 -9.68
C ASP A 89 0.08 -17.43 -10.12
N ALA A 90 -0.78 -17.91 -11.02
CA ALA A 90 -0.85 -19.32 -11.41
C ALA A 90 0.05 -19.61 -12.63
N ALA A 91 1.27 -20.08 -12.36
CA ALA A 91 2.05 -20.86 -13.31
C ALA A 91 2.20 -22.29 -12.79
N ALA A 92 2.03 -23.29 -13.65
CA ALA A 92 2.23 -24.69 -13.27
C ALA A 92 3.74 -24.94 -13.09
N ASP A 93 4.20 -24.89 -11.84
CA ASP A 93 5.59 -25.17 -11.47
C ASP A 93 5.88 -26.69 -11.52
N ASP A 94 7.10 -27.05 -11.92
CA ASP A 94 7.59 -28.43 -11.85
C ASP A 94 7.73 -28.86 -10.37
N LEU A 95 6.80 -29.70 -9.89
CA LEU A 95 6.76 -30.17 -8.51
C LEU A 95 8.06 -30.83 -8.03
N GLU A 96 8.84 -31.46 -8.91
CA GLU A 96 10.13 -32.02 -8.51
C GLU A 96 11.14 -30.90 -8.19
N ALA A 97 11.15 -29.83 -8.98
CA ALA A 97 11.95 -28.65 -8.73
C ALA A 97 11.50 -27.91 -7.46
N VAL A 98 10.19 -27.82 -7.23
CA VAL A 98 9.58 -27.25 -6.01
C VAL A 98 10.08 -27.99 -4.77
N ARG A 99 9.92 -29.33 -4.73
CA ARG A 99 10.38 -30.16 -3.60
C ARG A 99 11.87 -30.03 -3.35
N ARG A 100 12.69 -30.00 -4.42
CA ARG A 100 14.14 -29.84 -4.33
C ARG A 100 14.51 -28.49 -3.71
N TYR A 101 13.82 -27.42 -4.12
CA TYR A 101 14.04 -26.09 -3.55
C TYR A 101 13.74 -26.09 -2.05
N TYR A 102 12.54 -26.49 -1.64
CA TYR A 102 12.17 -26.47 -0.22
C TYR A 102 13.04 -27.38 0.65
N GLY A 103 13.40 -28.57 0.17
CA GLY A 103 14.34 -29.44 0.86
C GLY A 103 15.69 -28.75 1.10
N SER A 104 16.25 -28.11 0.06
CA SER A 104 17.50 -27.36 0.16
C SER A 104 17.39 -26.11 1.04
N PHE A 105 16.22 -25.46 1.04
CA PHE A 105 15.98 -24.29 1.87
C PHE A 105 15.87 -24.67 3.35
N LEU A 106 15.11 -25.72 3.65
CA LEU A 106 15.01 -26.28 4.99
C LEU A 106 16.39 -26.68 5.53
N ASP A 107 17.23 -27.31 4.71
CA ASP A 107 18.62 -27.65 5.10
C ASP A 107 19.42 -26.42 5.55
N LYS A 108 19.46 -25.36 4.73
CA LYS A 108 20.23 -24.16 5.07
C LYS A 108 19.63 -23.37 6.23
N TYR A 109 18.29 -23.30 6.33
CA TYR A 109 17.61 -22.54 7.36
C TYR A 109 17.71 -23.24 8.73
N TYR A 110 17.56 -24.56 8.75
CA TYR A 110 17.85 -25.36 9.94
C TYR A 110 19.31 -25.22 10.35
N ALA A 111 20.27 -25.28 9.41
CA ALA A 111 21.68 -25.06 9.74
C ALA A 111 21.94 -23.66 10.34
N LEU A 112 21.25 -22.61 9.88
CA LEU A 112 21.31 -21.28 10.48
C LEU A 112 20.83 -21.32 11.94
N TYR A 113 19.66 -21.92 12.19
CA TYR A 113 19.12 -22.11 13.53
C TYR A 113 20.10 -22.86 14.44
N GLN A 114 20.62 -24.00 13.99
CA GLN A 114 21.56 -24.81 14.78
C GLN A 114 22.82 -24.04 15.16
N THR A 115 23.41 -23.36 14.18
CA THR A 115 24.71 -22.69 14.35
C THR A 115 24.62 -21.37 15.10
N ARG A 116 23.48 -20.68 15.07
CA ARG A 116 23.34 -19.33 15.65
C ARG A 116 22.50 -19.30 16.93
N PHE A 117 21.47 -20.13 17.02
CA PHE A 117 20.52 -20.14 18.14
C PHE A 117 20.70 -21.39 19.01
N GLU A 118 20.60 -22.59 18.44
CA GLU A 118 20.67 -23.85 19.19
C GLU A 118 22.01 -24.05 19.92
N ARG A 119 23.11 -23.45 19.45
CA ARG A 119 24.39 -23.45 20.18
C ARG A 119 24.30 -22.90 21.62
N PHE A 120 23.26 -22.14 21.93
CA PHE A 120 22.99 -21.58 23.26
C PHE A 120 22.06 -22.42 24.13
N ARG A 121 21.51 -23.53 23.61
CA ARG A 121 20.66 -24.50 24.30
C ARG A 121 21.27 -24.90 25.65
N GLN A 122 20.43 -24.97 26.69
CA GLN A 122 20.82 -25.54 27.98
C GLN A 122 20.87 -27.08 27.92
N ALA A 123 21.60 -27.73 28.82
CA ALA A 123 21.84 -29.17 28.71
C ALA A 123 20.58 -30.04 28.90
N ASP A 124 19.58 -29.51 29.61
CA ASP A 124 18.29 -30.12 29.91
C ASP A 124 17.23 -29.85 28.84
N ASP A 125 17.49 -28.96 27.89
CA ASP A 125 16.56 -28.67 26.81
C ASP A 125 16.71 -29.67 25.65
N GLU A 126 15.58 -30.10 25.10
CA GLU A 126 15.56 -31.05 23.99
C GLU A 126 16.14 -30.44 22.70
N VAL A 127 16.79 -31.29 21.91
CA VAL A 127 17.23 -30.94 20.55
C VAL A 127 16.00 -30.93 19.67
N LEU A 128 15.80 -29.84 18.93
CA LEU A 128 14.70 -29.79 17.97
C LEU A 128 15.10 -30.58 16.71
N ALA A 129 14.39 -31.67 16.42
CA ALA A 129 14.67 -32.43 15.21
C ALA A 129 14.31 -31.59 13.96
N LYS A 130 14.96 -31.88 12.84
CA LYS A 130 14.74 -31.13 11.59
C LYS A 130 13.27 -31.15 11.13
N ALA A 131 12.57 -32.27 11.35
CA ALA A 131 11.14 -32.40 11.02
C ALA A 131 10.28 -31.48 11.90
N ASP A 132 10.47 -31.52 13.21
CA ASP A 132 9.75 -30.63 14.14
C ASP A 132 10.06 -29.15 13.87
N PHE A 133 11.31 -28.84 13.48
CA PHE A 133 11.69 -27.49 13.05
C PHE A 133 10.94 -27.06 11.78
N ASP A 134 10.79 -27.95 10.81
CA ASP A 134 10.01 -27.67 9.61
C ASP A 134 8.55 -27.37 9.99
N ASP A 135 7.91 -28.26 10.74
CA ASP A 135 6.52 -28.13 11.18
C ASP A 135 6.25 -26.82 11.93
N MET A 136 7.22 -26.37 12.74
CA MET A 136 7.11 -25.14 13.51
C MET A 136 7.33 -23.87 12.69
N PHE A 137 8.26 -23.86 11.74
CA PHE A 137 8.76 -22.61 11.15
C PHE A 137 8.53 -22.47 9.66
N LEU A 138 8.65 -23.54 8.87
CA LEU A 138 8.62 -23.44 7.41
C LEU A 138 7.40 -24.12 6.79
N GLN A 139 6.92 -25.21 7.37
CA GLN A 139 5.80 -26.02 6.90
C GLN A 139 5.96 -26.36 5.41
N THR A 140 7.13 -26.91 5.03
CA THR A 140 7.45 -27.09 3.62
C THR A 140 6.44 -27.96 2.87
N ASP A 141 5.91 -29.01 3.51
CA ASP A 141 4.88 -29.86 2.92
C ASP A 141 3.60 -29.08 2.59
N LEU A 142 3.16 -28.19 3.49
CA LEU A 142 1.99 -27.32 3.26
C LEU A 142 2.22 -26.37 2.08
N ARG A 143 3.42 -25.78 1.98
CA ARG A 143 3.76 -24.88 0.86
C ARG A 143 3.78 -25.60 -0.48
N ILE A 144 4.29 -26.83 -0.49
CA ILE A 144 4.29 -27.68 -1.68
C ILE A 144 2.86 -28.01 -2.09
N GLU A 145 1.98 -28.33 -1.13
CA GLU A 145 0.55 -28.55 -1.39
C GLU A 145 -0.14 -27.30 -1.95
N GLN A 146 0.15 -26.11 -1.40
CA GLN A 146 -0.39 -24.84 -1.89
C GLN A 146 0.10 -24.49 -3.30
N ILE A 147 1.35 -24.82 -3.65
CA ILE A 147 1.87 -24.63 -5.01
C ILE A 147 1.22 -25.61 -5.98
N ASP A 148 1.06 -26.88 -5.59
CA ASP A 148 0.35 -27.88 -6.41
C ASP A 148 -1.12 -27.49 -6.64
N GLY A 149 -1.75 -26.90 -5.62
CA GLY A 149 -3.11 -26.37 -5.67
C GLY A 149 -3.27 -25.05 -6.45
N GLY A 150 -2.16 -24.36 -6.75
CA GLY A 150 -2.17 -23.04 -7.40
C GLY A 150 -2.49 -21.87 -6.47
N ASP A 151 -2.49 -22.09 -5.15
CA ASP A 151 -2.72 -21.07 -4.12
C ASP A 151 -1.45 -20.26 -3.81
N LEU A 152 -0.28 -20.80 -4.15
CA LEU A 152 1.01 -20.16 -3.92
C LEU A 152 1.89 -20.24 -5.18
N SER A 153 2.60 -19.15 -5.49
CA SER A 153 3.60 -19.11 -6.56
C SER A 153 5.01 -19.39 -6.00
N LEU A 154 5.75 -20.34 -6.59
CA LEU A 154 7.13 -20.63 -6.17
C LEU A 154 8.03 -19.39 -6.29
N GLY A 155 7.85 -18.56 -7.32
CA GLY A 155 8.70 -17.39 -7.56
C GLY A 155 8.59 -16.35 -6.43
N THR A 156 7.35 -16.03 -6.07
CA THR A 156 7.04 -15.10 -4.98
C THR A 156 7.51 -15.68 -3.64
N ASP A 157 7.17 -16.94 -3.37
CA ASP A 157 7.53 -17.56 -2.09
C ASP A 157 9.04 -17.71 -1.91
N ARG A 158 9.74 -18.09 -2.98
CA ARG A 158 11.20 -18.15 -2.99
C ARG A 158 11.83 -16.81 -2.62
N THR A 159 11.35 -15.73 -3.22
CA THR A 159 11.87 -14.38 -2.93
C THR A 159 11.68 -14.02 -1.46
N ARG A 160 10.49 -14.30 -0.91
CA ARG A 160 10.16 -14.07 0.51
C ARG A 160 11.03 -14.90 1.44
N LEU A 161 11.23 -16.18 1.13
CA LEU A 161 12.05 -17.10 1.94
C LEU A 161 13.54 -16.75 1.91
N GLU A 162 14.09 -16.37 0.76
CA GLU A 162 15.48 -15.88 0.68
C GLU A 162 15.65 -14.56 1.45
N GLY A 163 14.66 -13.67 1.39
CA GLY A 163 14.59 -12.46 2.21
C GLY A 163 14.58 -12.77 3.71
N LEU A 164 13.72 -13.69 4.15
CA LEU A 164 13.66 -14.17 5.54
C LEU A 164 15.01 -14.75 5.97
N PHE A 165 15.63 -15.61 5.16
CA PHE A 165 16.93 -16.21 5.45
C PHE A 165 18.00 -15.14 5.68
N ALA A 166 18.11 -14.17 4.77
CA ALA A 166 19.07 -13.08 4.88
C ALA A 166 18.84 -12.22 6.12
N ALA A 167 17.58 -11.89 6.40
CA ALA A 167 17.21 -11.05 7.53
C ALA A 167 17.46 -11.75 8.87
N MET A 168 17.11 -13.04 8.98
CA MET A 168 17.42 -13.87 10.15
C MET A 168 18.93 -14.07 10.35
N GLN A 169 19.68 -14.24 9.27
CA GLN A 169 21.14 -14.35 9.33
C GLN A 169 21.80 -13.05 9.84
N ALA A 170 21.26 -11.89 9.46
CA ALA A 170 21.72 -10.60 9.95
C ALA A 170 21.29 -10.35 11.40
N ALA A 171 20.03 -10.61 11.74
CA ALA A 171 19.50 -10.48 13.10
C ALA A 171 20.29 -11.36 14.09
N ALA A 172 20.64 -12.58 13.69
CA ALA A 172 21.47 -13.49 14.47
C ALA A 172 22.86 -12.92 14.81
N GLN A 173 23.38 -11.94 14.06
CA GLN A 173 24.68 -11.33 14.29
C GLN A 173 24.63 -10.09 15.18
N LEU A 174 23.43 -9.56 15.46
CA LEU A 174 23.28 -8.36 16.27
C LEU A 174 23.73 -8.59 17.71
N GLU A 175 24.36 -7.57 18.29
CA GLU A 175 24.85 -7.61 19.68
C GLU A 175 23.71 -7.86 20.67
N VAL A 176 22.53 -7.27 20.42
CA VAL A 176 21.33 -7.47 21.25
C VAL A 176 20.88 -8.92 21.27
N THR A 177 20.89 -9.60 20.12
CA THR A 177 20.52 -11.00 19.98
C THR A 177 21.52 -11.89 20.71
N GLN A 178 22.81 -11.64 20.53
CA GLN A 178 23.87 -12.37 21.24
C GLN A 178 23.76 -12.20 22.76
N LYS A 179 23.42 -11.00 23.24
CA LYS A 179 23.17 -10.74 24.67
C LYS A 179 21.97 -11.53 25.20
N ARG A 180 20.85 -11.55 24.46
CA ARG A 180 19.64 -12.32 24.85
C ARG A 180 19.93 -13.82 24.92
N LEU A 181 20.59 -14.37 23.91
CA LEU A 181 20.96 -15.79 23.85
C LEU A 181 21.96 -16.17 24.96
N ALA A 182 22.93 -15.31 25.25
CA ALA A 182 23.85 -15.50 26.36
C ALA A 182 23.15 -15.42 27.73
N ALA A 183 22.20 -14.49 27.89
CA ALA A 183 21.41 -14.37 29.10
C ALA A 183 20.57 -15.63 29.34
N TYR A 184 19.94 -16.18 28.29
CA TYR A 184 19.25 -17.46 28.35
C TYR A 184 20.19 -18.60 28.73
N LYS A 185 21.37 -18.73 28.11
CA LYS A 185 22.33 -19.79 28.44
C LYS A 185 22.82 -19.73 29.90
N ALA A 186 22.88 -18.53 30.47
CA ALA A 186 23.29 -18.32 31.85
C ALA A 186 22.12 -18.34 32.86
N ALA A 187 20.87 -18.35 32.41
CA ALA A 187 19.71 -18.28 33.27
C ALA A 187 19.45 -19.61 33.97
N THR A 188 19.20 -19.54 35.28
CA THR A 188 18.75 -20.71 36.05
C THR A 188 17.23 -20.72 36.08
N LYS A 189 16.63 -21.82 35.59
CA LYS A 189 15.19 -22.04 35.71
C LYS A 189 14.77 -22.03 37.18
N LYS A 190 13.69 -21.33 37.49
CA LYS A 190 13.11 -21.23 38.83
C LYS A 190 11.92 -22.16 38.92
N ARG A 191 11.75 -22.75 40.11
CA ARG A 191 10.57 -23.52 40.44
C ARG A 191 9.38 -22.56 40.55
N VAL A 192 8.38 -22.77 39.72
CA VAL A 192 7.09 -22.07 39.77
C VAL A 192 6.03 -23.09 40.16
N GLU A 193 5.18 -22.71 41.11
CA GLU A 193 4.07 -23.53 41.57
C GLU A 193 2.77 -22.90 41.08
N THR A 194 2.04 -23.63 40.25
CA THR A 194 0.79 -23.17 39.66
C THR A 194 -0.34 -24.05 40.17
N GLU A 195 -1.38 -23.43 40.72
CA GLU A 195 -2.60 -24.16 41.05
C GLU A 195 -3.42 -24.40 39.78
N VAL A 196 -3.60 -25.67 39.44
CA VAL A 196 -4.40 -26.10 38.29
C VAL A 196 -5.60 -26.91 38.77
N THR A 197 -6.75 -26.66 38.14
CA THR A 197 -7.94 -27.45 38.39
C THR A 197 -7.85 -28.74 37.58
N LYS A 198 -7.72 -29.87 38.26
CA LYS A 198 -7.77 -31.20 37.66
C LYS A 198 -9.07 -31.90 38.04
N TYR A 199 -9.41 -32.95 37.31
CA TYR A 199 -10.61 -33.73 37.56
C TYR A 199 -10.23 -35.13 37.98
N ARG A 200 -10.89 -35.65 39.03
CA ARG A 200 -10.75 -37.04 39.44
C ARG A 200 -12.10 -37.71 39.56
N THR A 201 -12.14 -39.00 39.27
CA THR A 201 -13.32 -39.82 39.49
C THR A 201 -13.35 -40.26 40.95
N GLU A 202 -14.37 -39.85 41.69
CA GLU A 202 -14.61 -40.29 43.05
C GLU A 202 -15.83 -41.20 43.12
N ARG A 203 -15.72 -42.25 43.94
CA ARG A 203 -16.83 -43.11 44.27
C ARG A 203 -17.63 -42.49 45.43
N TYR A 204 -18.93 -42.32 45.25
CA TYR A 204 -19.83 -41.82 46.28
C TYR A 204 -20.95 -42.82 46.56
N CYS A 205 -21.58 -42.68 47.72
CA CYS A 205 -22.72 -43.48 48.11
C CYS A 205 -23.96 -42.95 47.42
N ASP A 206 -24.47 -43.69 46.45
CA ASP A 206 -25.66 -43.28 45.70
C ASP A 206 -26.94 -43.58 46.50
N TYR A 207 -26.96 -44.73 47.19
CA TYR A 207 -28.08 -45.13 48.05
C TYR A 207 -27.60 -45.59 49.43
N TYR A 208 -28.02 -44.88 50.49
CA TYR A 208 -27.70 -45.18 51.88
C TYR A 208 -28.85 -45.95 52.57
N GLY A 209 -28.55 -47.11 53.13
CA GLY A 209 -29.50 -47.94 53.85
C GLY A 209 -29.64 -47.56 55.31
N TYR A 210 -30.59 -46.68 55.63
CA TYR A 210 -30.76 -46.14 57.00
C TYR A 210 -30.87 -47.22 58.10
N TYR A 211 -31.51 -48.36 57.82
CA TYR A 211 -31.69 -49.43 58.80
C TYR A 211 -30.49 -50.38 58.95
N MET A 212 -29.59 -50.42 57.97
CA MET A 212 -28.37 -51.24 58.00
C MET A 212 -27.12 -50.42 58.36
N ASP A 213 -27.27 -49.09 58.40
CA ASP A 213 -26.20 -48.11 58.62
C ASP A 213 -25.00 -48.29 57.68
N GLU A 214 -25.30 -48.61 56.41
CA GLU A 214 -24.29 -48.85 55.37
C GLU A 214 -24.75 -48.38 53.98
N CYS A 215 -23.78 -48.16 53.09
CA CYS A 215 -24.03 -47.85 51.70
C CYS A 215 -24.40 -49.10 50.91
N ILE A 216 -25.60 -49.09 50.34
CA ILE A 216 -26.15 -50.23 49.59
C ILE A 216 -25.69 -50.19 48.13
N SER A 217 -25.59 -48.99 47.53
CA SER A 217 -25.03 -48.83 46.19
C SER A 217 -24.03 -47.68 46.12
N TYR A 218 -23.04 -47.85 45.25
CA TYR A 218 -22.03 -46.86 44.94
C TYR A 218 -22.13 -46.45 43.48
N ASP A 219 -21.96 -45.17 43.21
CA ASP A 219 -21.79 -44.63 41.86
C ASP A 219 -20.52 -43.75 41.80
N THR A 220 -20.13 -43.35 40.61
CA THR A 220 -18.94 -42.55 40.34
C THR A 220 -19.33 -41.18 39.81
N ARG A 221 -18.66 -40.14 40.31
CA ARG A 221 -18.78 -38.78 39.78
C ARG A 221 -17.41 -38.17 39.54
N THR A 222 -17.34 -37.34 38.51
CA THR A 222 -16.14 -36.55 38.23
C THR A 222 -16.19 -35.26 39.05
N VAL A 223 -15.24 -35.08 39.95
CA VAL A 223 -15.14 -33.87 40.77
C VAL A 223 -13.87 -33.09 40.45
N PRO A 224 -13.94 -31.75 40.39
CA PRO A 224 -12.74 -30.92 40.29
C PRO A 224 -11.98 -30.94 41.62
N TYR A 225 -10.66 -30.91 41.54
CA TYR A 225 -9.78 -30.70 42.68
C TYR A 225 -8.61 -29.79 42.28
N THR A 226 -8.13 -28.99 43.21
CA THR A 226 -6.94 -28.17 43.01
C THR A 226 -5.71 -29.04 43.17
N ALA A 227 -4.87 -29.08 42.14
CA ALA A 227 -3.56 -29.69 42.19
C ALA A 227 -2.50 -28.60 42.05
N THR A 228 -1.45 -28.66 42.86
CA THR A 228 -0.25 -27.84 42.63
C THR A 228 0.61 -28.53 41.58
N GLU A 229 0.76 -27.89 40.43
CA GLU A 229 1.70 -28.30 39.41
C GLU A 229 2.99 -27.50 39.56
N VAL A 230 4.12 -28.20 39.50
CA VAL A 230 5.44 -27.60 39.69
C VAL A 230 6.15 -27.61 38.34
N SER A 231 6.34 -26.43 37.76
CA SER A 231 7.10 -26.22 36.53
C SER A 231 8.47 -25.58 36.83
N MET A 232 9.43 -25.80 35.93
CA MET A 232 10.72 -25.12 35.96
C MET A 232 10.73 -24.09 34.83
N GLU A 233 10.59 -22.82 35.18
CA GLU A 233 10.41 -21.73 34.21
C GLU A 233 11.62 -20.80 34.16
N LEU A 234 11.88 -20.21 33.00
CA LEU A 234 12.89 -19.18 32.86
C LEU A 234 12.49 -17.92 33.65
N PRO A 235 13.46 -17.14 34.17
CA PRO A 235 13.16 -15.85 34.78
C PRO A 235 12.49 -14.88 33.81
N ASP A 236 11.61 -14.00 34.33
CA ASP A 236 10.95 -12.97 33.54
C ASP A 236 11.94 -12.17 32.66
N GLY A 237 11.57 -11.98 31.39
CA GLY A 237 12.38 -11.26 30.40
C GLY A 237 13.50 -12.07 29.75
N VAL A 238 13.68 -13.35 30.13
CA VAL A 238 14.57 -14.28 29.45
C VAL A 238 13.77 -15.17 28.51
N PHE A 239 14.07 -15.08 27.22
CA PHE A 239 13.42 -15.87 26.18
C PHE A 239 14.23 -17.13 25.87
N GLY A 240 13.56 -18.25 25.63
CA GLY A 240 14.20 -19.44 25.10
C GLY A 240 14.79 -19.17 23.71
N TYR A 241 15.81 -19.95 23.32
CA TYR A 241 16.44 -19.80 22.00
C TYR A 241 15.47 -20.10 20.83
N GLN A 242 14.53 -21.05 21.04
CA GLN A 242 13.45 -21.35 20.10
C GLN A 242 12.44 -20.19 20.02
N ASP A 243 11.95 -19.71 21.17
CA ASP A 243 11.01 -18.58 21.23
C ASP A 243 11.60 -17.32 20.59
N LEU A 244 12.90 -17.06 20.82
CA LEU A 244 13.58 -15.91 20.25
C LEU A 244 13.70 -16.03 18.72
N PHE A 245 13.98 -17.23 18.21
CA PHE A 245 14.02 -17.49 16.77
C PHE A 245 12.64 -17.28 16.14
N GLY A 246 11.60 -17.87 16.73
CA GLY A 246 10.21 -17.71 16.29
C GLY A 246 9.77 -16.25 16.30
N THR A 247 10.01 -15.53 17.40
CA THR A 247 9.69 -14.11 17.52
C THR A 247 10.32 -13.28 16.40
N TYR A 248 11.57 -13.57 16.04
CA TYR A 248 12.26 -12.85 14.95
C TYR A 248 11.67 -13.18 13.58
N GLN A 249 11.38 -14.46 13.33
CA GLN A 249 10.70 -14.86 12.10
C GLN A 249 9.32 -14.18 11.99
N ASP A 250 8.53 -14.20 13.06
CA ASP A 250 7.20 -13.60 13.09
C ASP A 250 7.25 -12.08 12.88
N ASN A 251 8.22 -11.40 13.51
CA ASN A 251 8.45 -9.98 13.31
C ASN A 251 8.82 -9.66 11.85
N TYR A 252 9.63 -10.50 11.20
CA TYR A 252 9.96 -10.32 9.79
C TYR A 252 8.71 -10.46 8.92
N ILE A 253 7.94 -11.54 9.12
CA ILE A 253 6.74 -11.83 8.33
C ILE A 253 5.74 -10.68 8.49
N ARG A 254 5.45 -10.26 9.73
CA ARG A 254 4.55 -9.13 10.00
C ARG A 254 5.02 -7.85 9.32
N THR A 255 6.28 -7.46 9.51
CA THR A 255 6.81 -6.20 8.95
C THR A 255 6.80 -6.22 7.42
N LEU A 256 7.06 -7.39 6.82
CA LEU A 256 6.99 -7.57 5.38
C LEU A 256 5.56 -7.36 4.87
N VAL A 257 4.57 -7.98 5.52
CA VAL A 257 3.14 -7.82 5.19
C VAL A 257 2.71 -6.37 5.31
N GLU A 258 2.92 -5.74 6.47
CA GLU A 258 2.53 -4.34 6.72
C GLU A 258 3.10 -3.37 5.67
N ARG A 259 4.37 -3.55 5.28
CA ARG A 259 4.99 -2.68 4.27
C ARG A 259 4.54 -2.99 2.85
N THR A 260 4.24 -4.25 2.55
CA THR A 260 3.70 -4.64 1.25
C THR A 260 2.33 -4.01 1.05
N GLU A 261 1.45 -4.12 2.04
CA GLU A 261 0.13 -3.47 2.04
C GLU A 261 0.25 -1.94 1.90
N GLN A 262 1.17 -1.31 2.63
CA GLN A 262 1.40 0.13 2.51
C GLN A 262 1.92 0.54 1.13
N ALA A 263 2.82 -0.26 0.54
CA ALA A 263 3.37 0.00 -0.78
C ALA A 263 2.29 -0.16 -1.86
N GLU A 264 1.48 -1.21 -1.78
CA GLU A 264 0.34 -1.47 -2.66
C GLU A 264 -0.72 -0.37 -2.53
N GLN A 265 -1.08 0.02 -1.30
CA GLN A 265 -2.03 1.11 -1.07
C GLN A 265 -1.52 2.43 -1.66
N LYS A 266 -0.23 2.74 -1.49
CA LYS A 266 0.38 3.94 -2.04
C LYS A 266 0.36 3.92 -3.57
N ALA A 267 0.74 2.80 -4.18
CA ALA A 267 0.68 2.64 -5.63
C ALA A 267 -0.76 2.74 -6.14
N GLY A 268 -1.73 2.13 -5.45
CA GLY A 268 -3.16 2.23 -5.78
C GLY A 268 -3.69 3.67 -5.71
N ASN A 269 -3.31 4.42 -4.69
CA ASN A 269 -3.66 5.84 -4.57
C ASN A 269 -3.05 6.67 -5.71
N GLU A 270 -1.76 6.45 -6.02
CA GLU A 270 -1.08 7.17 -7.12
C GLU A 270 -1.70 6.85 -8.48
N ARG A 271 -2.08 5.58 -8.73
CA ARG A 271 -2.84 5.19 -9.93
C ARG A 271 -4.19 5.91 -10.00
N SER A 272 -4.92 5.96 -8.88
CA SER A 272 -6.21 6.66 -8.80
C SER A 272 -6.06 8.17 -9.05
N ASP A 273 -5.04 8.80 -8.47
CA ASP A 273 -4.75 10.23 -8.68
C ASP A 273 -4.43 10.51 -10.16
N ILE A 274 -3.64 9.65 -10.82
CA ILE A 274 -3.35 9.78 -12.25
C ILE A 274 -4.63 9.62 -13.10
N LEU A 275 -5.51 8.66 -12.77
CA LEU A 275 -6.76 8.49 -13.50
C LEU A 275 -7.68 9.69 -13.36
N MET A 276 -7.76 10.29 -12.16
CA MET A 276 -8.52 11.51 -11.92
C MET A 276 -7.91 12.71 -12.67
N ASP A 277 -6.59 12.89 -12.60
CA ASP A 277 -5.85 13.92 -13.35
C ASP A 277 -6.09 13.78 -14.87
N ASN A 278 -6.13 12.55 -15.39
CA ASN A 278 -6.41 12.24 -16.79
C ASN A 278 -7.84 12.64 -17.18
N GLU A 279 -8.83 12.34 -16.32
CA GLU A 279 -10.22 12.71 -16.56
C GLU A 279 -10.40 14.24 -16.54
N GLU A 280 -9.94 14.91 -15.49
CA GLU A 280 -9.99 16.38 -15.39
C GLU A 280 -9.25 17.04 -16.55
N GLY A 281 -8.09 16.49 -16.91
CA GLY A 281 -7.30 16.99 -18.02
C GLY A 281 -8.01 16.86 -19.36
N SER A 282 -8.71 15.74 -19.60
CA SER A 282 -9.51 15.52 -20.81
C SER A 282 -10.68 16.51 -20.91
N GLN A 283 -11.35 16.80 -19.80
CA GLN A 283 -12.44 17.77 -19.73
C GLN A 283 -11.92 19.20 -19.97
N ALA A 284 -10.80 19.57 -19.36
CA ALA A 284 -10.15 20.86 -19.55
C ALA A 284 -9.71 21.07 -21.01
N LEU A 285 -9.11 20.05 -21.64
CA LEU A 285 -8.71 20.09 -23.05
C LEU A 285 -9.94 20.24 -23.97
N GLY A 286 -11.01 19.48 -23.70
CA GLY A 286 -12.26 19.58 -24.44
C GLY A 286 -12.90 20.97 -24.33
N LEU A 287 -12.85 21.60 -23.15
CA LEU A 287 -13.31 22.97 -22.94
C LEU A 287 -12.43 23.98 -23.68
N ALA A 288 -11.11 23.83 -23.62
CA ALA A 288 -10.16 24.69 -24.34
C ALA A 288 -10.41 24.67 -25.86
N ILE A 289 -10.62 23.48 -26.44
CA ILE A 289 -10.94 23.32 -27.86
C ILE A 289 -12.25 24.03 -28.21
N LYS A 290 -13.29 23.90 -27.37
CA LYS A 290 -14.58 24.58 -27.58
C LYS A 290 -14.43 26.11 -27.56
N ILE A 291 -13.68 26.65 -26.60
CA ILE A 291 -13.44 28.10 -26.48
C ILE A 291 -12.64 28.60 -27.70
N ALA A 292 -11.55 27.90 -28.06
CA ALA A 292 -10.72 28.26 -29.21
C ALA A 292 -11.51 28.18 -30.53
N GLY A 293 -12.31 27.13 -30.73
CA GLY A 293 -13.17 26.97 -31.89
C GLY A 293 -14.25 28.06 -31.98
N GLY A 294 -14.89 28.39 -30.87
CA GLY A 294 -15.85 29.50 -30.79
C GLY A 294 -15.23 30.86 -31.11
N PHE A 295 -14.03 31.12 -30.59
CA PHE A 295 -13.27 32.33 -30.92
C PHE A 295 -12.94 32.42 -32.42
N LEU A 296 -12.46 31.34 -33.02
CA LEU A 296 -12.16 31.27 -34.45
C LEU A 296 -13.41 31.53 -35.31
N ALA A 297 -14.54 30.94 -34.95
CA ALA A 297 -15.81 31.17 -35.65
C ALA A 297 -16.22 32.64 -35.61
N ILE A 298 -16.15 33.29 -34.44
CA ILE A 298 -16.47 34.72 -34.29
C ILE A 298 -15.51 35.59 -35.10
N MET A 299 -14.19 35.33 -35.04
CA MET A 299 -13.19 36.06 -35.82
C MET A 299 -13.39 35.91 -37.32
N PHE A 300 -13.77 34.71 -37.78
CA PHE A 300 -14.09 34.46 -39.18
C PHE A 300 -15.28 35.31 -39.65
N PHE A 301 -16.34 35.43 -38.85
CA PHE A 301 -17.46 36.35 -39.16
C PHE A 301 -17.01 37.82 -39.21
N PHE A 302 -16.15 38.26 -38.28
CA PHE A 302 -15.58 39.61 -38.32
C PHE A 302 -14.76 39.86 -39.59
N LEU A 303 -13.98 38.87 -40.05
CA LEU A 303 -13.22 38.95 -41.29
C LEU A 303 -14.15 39.04 -42.51
N LEU A 304 -15.22 38.24 -42.56
CA LEU A 304 -16.21 38.32 -43.65
C LEU A 304 -16.87 39.70 -43.71
N ILE A 305 -17.31 40.24 -42.57
CA ILE A 305 -17.90 41.58 -42.50
C ILE A 305 -16.87 42.65 -42.91
N ALA A 306 -15.62 42.52 -42.49
CA ALA A 306 -14.56 43.44 -42.87
C ALA A 306 -14.28 43.41 -44.38
N ILE A 307 -14.27 42.24 -44.99
CA ILE A 307 -14.11 42.04 -46.44
C ILE A 307 -15.29 42.67 -47.18
N GLU A 308 -16.54 42.38 -46.79
CA GLU A 308 -17.72 43.00 -47.41
C GLU A 308 -17.69 44.53 -47.32
N ARG A 309 -17.31 45.06 -46.15
CA ARG A 309 -17.23 46.51 -45.94
C ARG A 309 -16.12 47.16 -46.77
N HIS A 310 -14.98 46.49 -46.93
CA HIS A 310 -13.90 46.95 -47.80
C HIS A 310 -14.30 46.87 -49.28
N GLN A 311 -15.03 45.83 -49.69
CA GLN A 311 -15.55 45.70 -51.06
C GLN A 311 -16.60 46.78 -51.38
N ARG A 312 -17.51 47.09 -50.46
CA ARG A 312 -18.47 48.20 -50.61
C ARG A 312 -17.75 49.55 -50.71
N ALA A 313 -16.77 49.82 -49.85
CA ALA A 313 -15.98 51.05 -49.91
C ALA A 313 -15.14 51.15 -51.20
N ALA A 314 -14.66 50.03 -51.74
CA ALA A 314 -13.94 50.01 -53.02
C ALA A 314 -14.88 50.20 -54.23
N ALA A 315 -16.13 49.73 -54.14
CA ALA A 315 -17.16 49.95 -55.15
C ALA A 315 -17.62 51.42 -55.18
N GLU A 316 -17.81 52.04 -54.01
CA GLU A 316 -18.17 53.47 -53.88
C GLU A 316 -17.07 54.43 -54.39
N ARG A 317 -15.80 54.01 -54.38
CA ARG A 317 -14.68 54.80 -54.94
C ARG A 317 -14.50 54.64 -56.45
N ARG A 318 -15.16 53.64 -57.05
CA ARG A 318 -15.10 53.36 -58.50
C ARG A 318 -16.35 53.83 -59.24
N ALA A 319 -17.42 54.15 -58.52
CA ALA A 319 -18.59 54.88 -59.02
C ALA A 319 -18.32 56.39 -58.97
#